data_AF-V6F7G8-F1
#
_entry.id   AF-V6F7G8-F1
#
_cell.length_a   1.000
_cell.length_b   1.000
_cell.length_c   1.000
_cell.angle_alpha   90.00
_cell.angle_beta   90.00
_cell.angle_gamma   90.00
#
_symmetry.space_group_name_H-M   'P 1'
#
loop_
_entity.id
_entity.type
_entity.pdbx_description
1 polymer ?
#
loop_
_entity_poly.entity_id
_entity_poly.type
_entity_poly.pdbx_seq_one_letter_code
_entity_poly.pdbx_strand_id
1 'polypeptide(L)'
;MLDLGQWFRALWHRPALVVPARRPVLRAPPMNTARHEFDHMLEELRHRPDGGAGRLRAVSLADFRQAVGDKWPRLADKVAMIAEQLIRRRLGAGNLFRRVDDQTWLLLFPRIAPAQARDIAVAIAQDISRHLLGERCVGGERPLAVAAHLNVAEAVDENGCLHAGNVRQAIEQSRALFDHLAPCAPASIAACSARLDAQPRQRHAGAVDWTPIIREHCDTEPDEPWQGIAPLPGDSRLSLLWRPTWVADNEAIAAYCARVARLDRPGDSPLEGSMAYPAHDDCSALALDRFVAASAMRDLRRGGDRGCAVIVPLTWSSLHGDHRAELVAPFADVAAHIRQSRVRVEICRIPDDADPETINRVIQALHGLCGGVLLRLRLSSPLLARVDELEGAEIGLDLSELRANERMADDRLLGVLDMLQDCADQAGLGCYVWSARRRKVVGSVVSGGFHMVNGPGLMKDVVRPAMVMPAPRERFTG
;
A
#
# COMPACT_ATOMS: atom_id res chain seq x y z
N MET A 1 -32.08 -9.91 -18.56
CA MET A 1 -31.35 -10.22 -17.31
C MET A 1 -31.55 -11.68 -16.99
N LEU A 2 -30.49 -12.44 -16.77
CA LEU A 2 -30.56 -13.76 -16.14
C LEU A 2 -30.46 -13.60 -14.62
N ASP A 3 -31.07 -14.51 -13.87
CA ASP A 3 -30.85 -14.61 -12.43
C ASP A 3 -29.38 -15.02 -12.17
N LEU A 4 -28.73 -14.38 -11.19
CA LEU A 4 -27.39 -14.75 -10.73
C LEU A 4 -27.35 -16.24 -10.35
N GLY A 5 -28.41 -16.74 -9.70
CA GLY A 5 -28.62 -18.15 -9.35
C GLY A 5 -28.92 -19.09 -10.53
N GLN A 6 -29.11 -18.59 -11.75
CA GLN A 6 -29.09 -19.38 -12.98
C GLN A 6 -27.68 -19.40 -13.61
N TRP A 7 -26.98 -18.26 -13.60
CA TRP A 7 -25.60 -18.15 -14.08
C TRP A 7 -24.65 -19.12 -13.35
N PHE A 8 -24.69 -19.19 -12.01
CA PHE A 8 -23.92 -20.17 -11.23
C PHE A 8 -24.19 -21.63 -11.64
N ARG A 9 -25.41 -21.96 -12.07
CA ARG A 9 -25.77 -23.33 -12.49
C ARG A 9 -25.26 -23.68 -13.90
N ALA A 10 -25.10 -22.71 -14.78
CA ALA A 10 -24.48 -22.93 -16.08
C ALA A 10 -22.99 -23.29 -15.96
N LEU A 11 -22.28 -22.66 -15.01
CA LEU A 11 -20.86 -22.88 -14.74
C LEU A 11 -20.57 -24.31 -14.22
N TRP A 12 -21.46 -24.85 -13.39
CA TRP A 12 -21.28 -26.11 -12.66
C TRP A 12 -21.42 -27.40 -13.50
N HIS A 13 -21.75 -27.29 -14.79
CA HIS A 13 -22.11 -28.43 -15.65
C HIS A 13 -21.11 -28.74 -16.79
N ARG A 14 -19.94 -28.09 -16.83
CA ARG A 14 -18.85 -28.51 -17.73
C ARG A 14 -18.12 -29.75 -17.18
N PRO A 15 -17.83 -30.79 -18.00
CA PRO A 15 -17.05 -31.94 -17.56
C PRO A 15 -15.56 -31.59 -17.42
N ALA A 16 -14.90 -32.10 -16.37
CA ALA A 16 -13.50 -31.80 -16.09
C ALA A 16 -12.54 -32.43 -17.11
N LEU A 17 -11.55 -31.64 -17.56
CA LEU A 17 -10.43 -32.10 -18.38
C LEU A 17 -9.20 -32.41 -17.50
N VAL A 18 -8.32 -33.30 -17.98
CA VAL A 18 -7.23 -33.88 -17.18
C VAL A 18 -5.99 -32.97 -17.15
N VAL A 19 -5.52 -32.65 -15.94
CA VAL A 19 -4.43 -31.70 -15.68
C VAL A 19 -3.05 -32.38 -15.64
N PRO A 20 -2.01 -31.83 -16.31
CA PRO A 20 -0.63 -32.30 -16.20
C PRO A 20 0.11 -31.71 -14.96
N ALA A 21 1.14 -32.41 -14.48
CA ALA A 21 1.78 -32.09 -13.18
C ALA A 21 2.73 -30.85 -13.19
N ARG A 22 2.71 -30.07 -12.09
CA ARG A 22 3.53 -28.87 -11.86
C ARG A 22 5.03 -29.20 -11.59
N ARG A 23 5.92 -28.23 -11.87
CA ARG A 23 7.37 -28.26 -11.54
C ARG A 23 7.69 -27.51 -10.22
N PRO A 24 8.77 -27.85 -9.50
CA PRO A 24 9.16 -27.21 -8.23
C PRO A 24 10.06 -25.96 -8.39
N VAL A 25 10.16 -25.16 -7.32
CA VAL A 25 10.92 -23.88 -7.23
C VAL A 25 11.78 -23.85 -5.96
N LEU A 26 12.92 -23.12 -5.96
CA LEU A 26 13.87 -23.01 -4.83
C LEU A 26 13.57 -21.85 -3.86
N ARG A 27 14.15 -21.91 -2.64
CA ARG A 27 13.93 -20.99 -1.50
C ARG A 27 15.20 -20.19 -1.07
N ALA A 28 15.01 -19.19 -0.21
CA ALA A 28 16.03 -18.24 0.29
C ALA A 28 16.21 -18.27 1.84
N PRO A 29 17.27 -17.66 2.42
CA PRO A 29 17.73 -17.92 3.82
C PRO A 29 17.19 -16.97 4.93
N PRO A 30 17.40 -17.28 6.24
CA PRO A 30 16.62 -16.73 7.38
C PRO A 30 17.28 -15.58 8.20
N MET A 31 16.52 -15.07 9.18
CA MET A 31 16.67 -13.76 9.86
C MET A 31 17.88 -13.50 10.79
N ASN A 32 18.71 -14.48 11.16
CA ASN A 32 19.63 -14.31 12.30
C ASN A 32 20.75 -13.25 12.08
N THR A 33 21.09 -12.97 10.82
CA THR A 33 22.24 -12.12 10.41
C THR A 33 22.17 -10.69 10.95
N ALA A 34 20.98 -10.07 10.95
CA ALA A 34 20.82 -8.63 11.18
C ALA A 34 21.21 -8.14 12.59
N ARG A 35 21.28 -9.04 13.58
CA ARG A 35 21.78 -8.69 14.92
C ARG A 35 23.31 -8.51 14.92
N HIS A 36 24.02 -9.44 14.29
CA HIS A 36 25.48 -9.41 14.19
C HIS A 36 25.99 -8.21 13.40
N GLU A 37 25.27 -7.79 12.35
CA GLU A 37 25.59 -6.58 11.58
C GLU A 37 25.57 -5.29 12.43
N PHE A 38 24.61 -5.14 13.35
CA PHE A 38 24.54 -3.97 14.23
C PHE A 38 25.71 -3.93 15.22
N ASP A 39 26.00 -5.06 15.87
CA ASP A 39 27.05 -5.14 16.89
C ASP A 39 28.47 -5.01 16.28
N HIS A 40 28.71 -5.59 15.09
CA HIS A 40 29.95 -5.39 14.32
C HIS A 40 30.17 -3.92 13.94
N MET A 41 29.13 -3.25 13.42
CA MET A 41 29.20 -1.85 13.01
C MET A 41 29.35 -0.88 14.21
N LEU A 42 28.87 -1.27 15.39
CA LEU A 42 29.06 -0.52 16.63
C LEU A 42 30.51 -0.59 17.10
N GLU A 43 31.14 -1.77 17.02
CA GLU A 43 32.54 -1.97 17.40
C GLU A 43 33.52 -1.35 16.37
N GLU A 44 33.18 -1.38 15.07
CA GLU A 44 33.88 -0.57 14.05
C GLU A 44 33.87 0.93 14.38
N LEU A 45 32.74 1.45 14.87
CA LEU A 45 32.59 2.86 15.22
C LEU A 45 33.40 3.24 16.47
N ARG A 46 33.49 2.35 17.46
CA ARG A 46 34.31 2.51 18.67
C ARG A 46 35.80 2.69 18.33
N HIS A 47 36.31 1.91 17.37
CA HIS A 47 37.73 1.89 16.97
C HIS A 47 38.18 3.11 16.14
N ARG A 48 37.28 4.04 15.80
CA ARG A 48 37.63 5.23 15.02
C ARG A 48 38.32 6.30 15.88
N PRO A 49 39.17 7.16 15.30
CA PRO A 49 39.78 8.28 16.03
C PRO A 49 38.76 9.33 16.52
N ASP A 50 37.52 9.33 16.01
CA ASP A 50 36.41 10.13 16.54
C ASP A 50 35.56 9.39 17.60
N GLY A 51 35.95 8.18 18.03
CA GLY A 51 35.24 7.38 19.05
C GLY A 51 33.78 7.07 18.71
N GLY A 52 33.39 7.19 17.44
CA GLY A 52 32.00 7.13 17.01
C GLY A 52 31.13 8.33 17.45
N ALA A 53 31.73 9.41 17.96
CA ALA A 53 31.02 10.52 18.61
C ALA A 53 29.87 11.10 17.76
N GLY A 54 28.66 11.05 18.30
CA GLY A 54 27.44 11.55 17.65
C GLY A 54 26.95 10.77 16.43
N ARG A 55 27.58 9.64 16.12
CA ARG A 55 27.14 8.64 15.13
C ARG A 55 26.19 7.60 15.74
N LEU A 56 26.17 7.48 17.06
CA LEU A 56 25.13 6.77 17.82
C LEU A 56 24.10 7.78 18.34
N ARG A 57 22.82 7.47 18.18
CA ARG A 57 21.68 8.27 18.66
C ARG A 57 20.64 7.35 19.30
N ALA A 58 19.92 7.83 20.30
CA ALA A 58 18.70 7.17 20.77
C ALA A 58 17.47 7.97 20.35
N VAL A 59 16.38 7.29 20.02
CA VAL A 59 15.03 7.86 19.96
C VAL A 59 14.19 7.16 21.00
N SER A 60 13.59 7.90 21.92
CA SER A 60 12.81 7.36 23.04
C SER A 60 11.42 7.98 23.12
N LEU A 61 10.44 7.15 23.50
CA LEU A 61 9.03 7.48 23.68
C LEU A 61 8.61 7.52 25.16
N ALA A 62 9.56 7.72 26.08
CA ALA A 62 9.31 7.76 27.51
C ALA A 62 8.22 8.78 27.91
N ASP A 63 8.24 9.99 27.32
CA ASP A 63 7.22 11.02 27.58
C ASP A 63 5.84 10.60 27.03
N PHE A 64 5.80 9.96 25.85
CA PHE A 64 4.56 9.43 25.28
C PHE A 64 3.99 8.27 26.11
N ARG A 65 4.83 7.34 26.58
CA ARG A 65 4.45 6.28 27.52
C ARG A 65 3.87 6.87 28.81
N GLN A 66 4.54 7.87 29.38
CA GLN A 66 4.10 8.55 30.60
C GLN A 66 2.74 9.24 30.41
N ALA A 67 2.47 9.84 29.24
CA ALA A 67 1.17 10.43 28.90
C ALA A 67 0.07 9.39 28.60
N VAL A 68 0.43 8.16 28.21
CA VAL A 68 -0.51 7.06 27.89
C VAL A 68 -0.85 6.21 29.13
N GLY A 69 0.03 6.16 30.14
CA GLY A 69 -0.20 5.48 31.42
C GLY A 69 -0.50 3.99 31.26
N ASP A 70 -1.46 3.48 32.04
CA ASP A 70 -1.84 2.06 32.13
C ASP A 70 -2.31 1.42 30.81
N LYS A 71 -2.59 2.24 29.79
CA LYS A 71 -2.96 1.78 28.44
C LYS A 71 -1.74 1.31 27.64
N TRP A 72 -0.52 1.66 28.08
CA TRP A 72 0.73 1.39 27.36
C TRP A 72 0.94 -0.09 26.99
N PRO A 73 0.73 -1.09 27.88
CA PRO A 73 0.90 -2.51 27.52
C PRO A 73 0.00 -2.99 26.37
N ARG A 74 -1.12 -2.31 26.09
CA ARG A 74 -2.03 -2.63 24.95
C ARG A 74 -1.66 -1.91 23.65
N LEU A 75 -0.71 -0.97 23.72
CA LEU A 75 -0.33 -0.07 22.62
C LEU A 75 1.14 -0.21 22.22
N ALA A 76 2.02 -0.63 23.13
CA ALA A 76 3.48 -0.68 22.95
C ALA A 76 3.91 -1.31 21.62
N ASP A 77 3.37 -2.46 21.22
CA ASP A 77 3.75 -3.13 19.96
C ASP A 77 3.24 -2.40 18.70
N LYS A 78 2.07 -1.77 18.76
CA LYS A 78 1.53 -0.96 17.67
C LYS A 78 2.34 0.33 17.51
N VAL A 79 2.68 0.97 18.63
CA VAL A 79 3.52 2.16 18.69
C VAL A 79 4.93 1.84 18.21
N ALA A 80 5.49 0.68 18.58
CA ALA A 80 6.79 0.21 18.12
C ALA A 80 6.82 -0.07 16.62
N MET A 81 5.81 -0.78 16.09
CA MET A 81 5.67 -1.02 14.65
C MET A 81 5.65 0.30 13.86
N ILE A 82 4.92 1.31 14.36
CA ILE A 82 4.90 2.67 13.78
C ILE A 82 6.27 3.34 13.87
N ALA A 83 6.92 3.31 15.05
CA ALA A 83 8.23 3.90 15.26
C ALA A 83 9.29 3.28 14.33
N GLU A 84 9.35 1.96 14.22
CA GLU A 84 10.29 1.26 13.34
C GLU A 84 10.01 1.54 11.86
N GLN A 85 8.75 1.65 11.44
CA GLN A 85 8.42 2.03 10.06
C GLN A 85 8.91 3.45 9.74
N LEU A 86 8.75 4.40 10.68
CA LEU A 86 9.19 5.79 10.51
C LEU A 86 10.71 5.93 10.60
N ILE A 87 11.38 5.17 11.47
CA ILE A 87 12.85 5.04 11.51
C ILE A 87 13.34 4.53 10.15
N ARG A 88 12.89 3.35 9.70
CA ARG A 88 13.30 2.74 8.41
C ARG A 88 13.12 3.70 7.23
N ARG A 89 12.05 4.51 7.23
CA ARG A 89 11.76 5.49 6.18
C ARG A 89 12.77 6.66 6.10
N ARG A 90 13.34 7.09 7.23
CA ARG A 90 14.26 8.25 7.29
C ARG A 90 15.73 7.90 7.49
N LEU A 91 16.05 6.72 8.02
CA LEU A 91 17.40 6.33 8.41
C LEU A 91 18.40 6.33 7.25
N GLY A 92 17.94 5.98 6.04
CA GLY A 92 18.77 5.93 4.83
C GLY A 92 19.61 4.65 4.69
N ALA A 93 20.16 4.43 3.50
CA ALA A 93 20.95 3.24 3.19
C ALA A 93 22.32 3.27 3.88
N GLY A 94 22.79 2.11 4.37
CA GLY A 94 24.09 1.98 5.06
C GLY A 94 24.11 2.48 6.51
N ASN A 95 22.96 2.86 7.06
CA ASN A 95 22.77 3.18 8.48
C ASN A 95 21.88 2.08 9.11
N LEU A 96 22.11 1.76 10.38
CA LEU A 96 21.47 0.63 11.08
C LEU A 96 20.65 1.12 12.29
N PHE A 97 19.70 0.31 12.76
CA PHE A 97 18.97 0.61 13.99
C PHE A 97 18.59 -0.66 14.76
N ARG A 98 18.41 -0.54 16.08
CA ARG A 98 17.99 -1.63 16.97
C ARG A 98 17.03 -1.11 18.05
N ARG A 99 15.92 -1.81 18.28
CA ARG A 99 15.07 -1.63 19.47
C ARG A 99 15.81 -2.15 20.71
N VAL A 100 15.86 -1.38 21.78
CA VAL A 100 16.55 -1.73 23.04
C VAL A 100 15.57 -2.20 24.10
N ASP A 101 14.44 -1.48 24.26
CA ASP A 101 13.38 -1.79 25.20
C ASP A 101 11.99 -1.55 24.54
N ASP A 102 10.92 -1.46 25.33
CA ASP A 102 9.58 -1.27 24.79
C ASP A 102 9.36 0.11 24.13
N GLN A 103 10.21 1.10 24.41
CA GLN A 103 10.02 2.53 24.14
C GLN A 103 11.23 3.22 23.47
N THR A 104 12.36 2.54 23.28
CA THR A 104 13.66 3.13 22.89
C THR A 104 14.32 2.36 21.74
N TRP A 105 14.79 3.12 20.74
CA TRP A 105 15.58 2.62 19.61
C TRP A 105 16.93 3.33 19.54
N LEU A 106 17.99 2.58 19.28
CA LEU A 106 19.30 3.12 18.91
C LEU A 106 19.42 3.18 17.39
N LEU A 107 19.94 4.29 16.88
CA LEU A 107 20.22 4.57 15.48
C LEU A 107 21.73 4.74 15.30
N LEU A 108 22.29 4.10 14.27
CA LEU A 108 23.71 3.98 14.04
C LEU A 108 24.08 4.51 12.64
N PHE A 109 24.96 5.51 12.61
CA PHE A 109 25.21 6.36 11.45
C PHE A 109 26.68 6.34 11.00
N PRO A 110 27.20 5.20 10.52
CA PRO A 110 28.64 5.01 10.28
C PRO A 110 29.22 5.94 9.20
N ARG A 111 28.44 6.29 8.17
CA ARG A 111 28.95 6.96 6.95
C ARG A 111 28.59 8.44 6.79
N ILE A 112 27.72 9.00 7.64
CA ILE A 112 27.28 10.41 7.55
C ILE A 112 27.93 11.30 8.61
N ALA A 113 27.79 12.63 8.49
CA ALA A 113 28.35 13.56 9.47
C ALA A 113 27.54 13.57 10.80
N PRO A 114 28.15 13.76 11.98
CA PRO A 114 27.43 13.79 13.26
C PRO A 114 26.31 14.84 13.36
N ALA A 115 26.43 15.98 12.66
CA ALA A 115 25.36 16.96 12.54
C ALA A 115 24.16 16.42 11.74
N GLN A 116 24.42 15.83 10.57
CA GLN A 116 23.38 15.20 9.74
C GLN A 116 22.70 14.03 10.48
N ALA A 117 23.45 13.26 11.27
CA ALA A 117 22.91 12.21 12.13
C ALA A 117 21.97 12.75 13.23
N ARG A 118 22.29 13.91 13.84
CA ARG A 118 21.39 14.62 14.77
C ARG A 118 20.10 15.01 14.04
N ASP A 119 20.22 15.65 12.88
CA ASP A 119 19.08 16.25 12.19
C ASP A 119 18.12 15.18 11.65
N ILE A 120 18.64 14.02 11.21
CA ILE A 120 17.84 12.83 10.87
C ILE A 120 17.14 12.26 12.12
N ALA A 121 17.84 12.11 13.25
CA ALA A 121 17.25 11.57 14.48
C ALA A 121 16.14 12.49 15.05
N VAL A 122 16.34 13.81 15.00
CA VAL A 122 15.31 14.80 15.37
C VAL A 122 14.11 14.70 14.43
N ALA A 123 14.32 14.61 13.12
CA ALA A 123 13.23 14.47 12.16
C ALA A 123 12.46 13.14 12.29
N ILE A 124 13.12 12.07 12.73
CA ILE A 124 12.47 10.79 13.11
C ILE A 124 11.57 11.00 14.34
N ALA A 125 12.09 11.61 15.40
CA ALA A 125 11.31 11.86 16.62
C ALA A 125 10.10 12.78 16.37
N GLN A 126 10.27 13.82 15.55
CA GLN A 126 9.18 14.69 15.10
C GLN A 126 8.12 13.95 14.28
N ASP A 127 8.52 13.08 13.35
CA ASP A 127 7.58 12.28 12.55
C ASP A 127 6.80 11.27 13.42
N ILE A 128 7.45 10.61 14.38
CA ILE A 128 6.78 9.70 15.32
C ILE A 128 5.79 10.48 16.19
N SER A 129 6.18 11.63 16.74
CA SER A 129 5.29 12.52 17.51
C SER A 129 4.07 12.95 16.69
N ARG A 130 4.28 13.40 15.44
CA ARG A 130 3.20 13.81 14.53
C ARG A 130 2.27 12.66 14.16
N HIS A 131 2.80 11.44 14.02
CA HIS A 131 1.99 10.27 13.67
C HIS A 131 1.13 9.78 14.85
N LEU A 132 1.66 9.82 16.08
CA LEU A 132 0.96 9.34 17.27
C LEU A 132 -0.06 10.35 17.83
N LEU A 133 0.15 11.65 17.62
CA LEU A 133 -0.66 12.74 18.20
C LEU A 133 -1.49 13.53 17.17
N GLY A 134 -1.07 13.51 15.90
CA GLY A 134 -1.59 14.37 14.83
C GLY A 134 -0.83 15.70 14.70
N GLU A 135 -1.20 16.49 13.70
CA GLU A 135 -0.44 17.67 13.28
C GLU A 135 -0.47 18.82 14.30
N ARG A 136 -1.52 18.91 15.14
CA ARG A 136 -1.71 20.01 16.10
C ARG A 136 -0.65 20.09 17.21
N CYS A 137 0.09 19.02 17.47
CA CYS A 137 1.20 19.04 18.45
C CYS A 137 2.55 19.48 17.84
N VAL A 138 2.61 19.80 16.55
CA VAL A 138 3.85 20.24 15.85
C VAL A 138 3.78 21.74 15.57
N GLY A 139 3.76 22.55 16.64
CA GLY A 139 3.61 24.01 16.53
C GLY A 139 3.87 24.82 17.80
N GLY A 140 4.55 24.26 18.81
CA GLY A 140 4.88 24.96 20.06
C GLY A 140 4.84 24.09 21.32
N GLU A 141 4.24 22.90 21.26
CA GLU A 141 4.23 21.95 22.37
C GLU A 141 5.46 21.02 22.39
N ARG A 142 5.76 20.46 23.57
CA ARG A 142 6.84 19.50 23.80
C ARG A 142 6.69 18.25 22.90
N PRO A 143 7.70 17.87 22.10
CA PRO A 143 7.66 16.59 21.38
C PRO A 143 7.77 15.42 22.38
N LEU A 144 6.76 14.53 22.39
CA LEU A 144 6.73 13.37 23.29
C LEU A 144 7.66 12.21 22.85
N ALA A 145 8.35 12.38 21.71
CA ALA A 145 9.50 11.57 21.32
C ALA A 145 10.77 12.43 21.37
N VAL A 146 11.81 11.93 22.03
CA VAL A 146 13.08 12.65 22.27
C VAL A 146 14.23 11.95 21.55
N ALA A 147 15.10 12.74 20.89
CA ALA A 147 16.26 12.24 20.15
C ALA A 147 17.57 12.62 20.87
N ALA A 148 18.18 11.67 21.57
CA ALA A 148 19.40 11.87 22.37
C ALA A 148 20.70 11.57 21.59
N HIS A 149 21.78 12.21 22.01
CA HIS A 149 23.16 11.93 21.60
C HIS A 149 23.77 10.83 22.47
N LEU A 150 24.60 9.94 21.90
CA LEU A 150 25.45 9.04 22.67
C LEU A 150 26.88 9.06 22.12
N ASN A 151 27.86 8.96 23.02
CA ASN A 151 29.23 8.58 22.68
C ASN A 151 29.31 7.04 22.65
N VAL A 152 29.92 6.44 21.62
CA VAL A 152 30.00 4.97 21.52
C VAL A 152 30.89 4.41 22.62
N ALA A 153 31.99 5.10 22.95
CA ALA A 153 32.92 4.73 24.01
C ALA A 153 32.33 4.78 25.43
N GLU A 154 31.18 5.44 25.62
CA GLU A 154 30.44 5.49 26.90
C GLU A 154 29.19 4.59 26.89
N ALA A 155 28.62 4.33 25.71
CA ALA A 155 27.42 3.52 25.56
C ALA A 155 27.68 2.02 25.57
N VAL A 156 28.95 1.59 25.44
CA VAL A 156 29.36 0.19 25.21
C VAL A 156 30.48 -0.19 26.18
N ASP A 157 30.40 -1.38 26.77
CA ASP A 157 31.38 -1.91 27.73
C ASP A 157 32.61 -2.57 27.05
N GLU A 158 33.53 -3.12 27.83
CA GLU A 158 34.71 -3.86 27.33
C GLU A 158 34.34 -5.15 26.56
N ASN A 159 33.11 -5.64 26.70
CA ASN A 159 32.59 -6.86 26.06
C ASN A 159 31.71 -6.58 24.82
N GLY A 160 31.54 -5.31 24.41
CA GLY A 160 30.64 -4.92 23.32
C GLY A 160 29.17 -4.81 23.71
N CYS A 161 28.83 -4.95 25.00
CA CYS A 161 27.47 -4.86 25.52
C CYS A 161 27.04 -3.41 25.78
N LEU A 162 25.77 -3.08 25.49
CA LEU A 162 25.22 -1.74 25.71
C LEU A 162 24.96 -1.45 27.20
N HIS A 163 25.55 -0.38 27.72
CA HIS A 163 25.25 0.16 29.05
C HIS A 163 23.87 0.84 29.07
N ALA A 164 22.83 0.07 29.38
CA ALA A 164 21.44 0.56 29.46
C ALA A 164 21.24 1.75 30.42
N GLY A 165 22.06 1.87 31.47
CA GLY A 165 22.08 3.05 32.36
C GLY A 165 22.51 4.33 31.62
N ASN A 166 23.57 4.26 30.83
CA ASN A 166 24.15 5.40 30.12
C ASN A 166 23.23 5.83 28.95
N VAL A 167 22.59 4.86 28.28
CA VAL A 167 21.51 5.13 27.30
C VAL A 167 20.36 5.92 27.96
N ARG A 168 19.92 5.50 29.15
CA ARG A 168 18.85 6.19 29.91
C ARG A 168 19.27 7.59 30.34
N GLN A 169 20.48 7.74 30.90
CA GLN A 169 21.01 9.02 31.35
C GLN A 169 21.09 10.04 30.20
N ALA A 170 21.53 9.62 29.01
CA ALA A 170 21.55 10.47 27.82
C ALA A 170 20.15 10.92 27.37
N ILE A 171 19.15 10.04 27.49
CA ILE A 171 17.74 10.38 27.23
C ILE A 171 17.21 11.37 28.28
N GLU A 172 17.53 11.18 29.56
CA GLU A 172 17.10 12.05 30.66
C GLU A 172 17.75 13.44 30.57
N GLN A 173 19.05 13.53 30.26
CA GLN A 173 19.73 14.80 29.94
C GLN A 173 19.07 15.50 28.74
N SER A 174 18.71 14.75 27.70
CA SER A 174 18.02 15.30 26.53
C SER A 174 16.58 15.73 26.82
N ARG A 175 15.90 15.16 27.83
CA ARG A 175 14.57 15.59 28.30
C ARG A 175 14.69 16.90 29.09
N ALA A 176 15.60 16.94 30.08
CA ALA A 176 15.84 18.12 30.91
C ALA A 176 16.21 19.37 30.09
N LEU A 177 16.92 19.20 28.98
CA LEU A 177 17.23 20.27 28.03
C LEU A 177 15.97 20.93 27.41
N PHE A 178 14.86 20.20 27.26
CA PHE A 178 13.57 20.76 26.84
C PHE A 178 12.75 21.30 28.02
N ASP A 179 12.85 20.69 29.21
CA ASP A 179 12.17 21.16 30.43
C ASP A 179 12.59 22.60 30.81
N HIS A 180 13.84 22.99 30.54
CA HIS A 180 14.33 24.36 30.75
C HIS A 180 13.89 25.38 29.68
N LEU A 181 13.27 24.95 28.57
CA LEU A 181 12.93 25.81 27.44
C LEU A 181 11.43 26.18 27.34
N ALA A 182 10.54 25.46 28.03
CA ALA A 182 9.11 25.82 28.08
C ALA A 182 8.40 25.24 29.32
N PRO A 183 7.74 26.08 30.16
CA PRO A 183 6.79 25.59 31.16
C PRO A 183 5.59 24.93 30.47
N CYS A 184 5.36 23.63 30.72
CA CYS A 184 4.34 22.87 30.01
C CYS A 184 2.93 23.14 30.55
N ALA A 185 1.98 23.50 29.67
CA ALA A 185 0.57 23.62 30.04
C ALA A 185 -0.09 22.22 30.14
N PRO A 186 -0.92 21.93 31.17
CA PRO A 186 -1.45 20.58 31.42
C PRO A 186 -2.53 20.11 30.42
N ALA A 187 -3.00 20.97 29.51
CA ALA A 187 -4.13 20.68 28.63
C ALA A 187 -3.86 19.59 27.58
N SER A 188 -2.65 19.52 27.02
CA SER A 188 -2.32 18.59 25.92
C SER A 188 -2.37 17.12 26.36
N ILE A 189 -1.87 16.81 27.56
CA ILE A 189 -1.88 15.46 28.14
C ILE A 189 -3.32 15.00 28.39
N ALA A 190 -4.17 15.86 28.95
CA ALA A 190 -5.59 15.56 29.20
C ALA A 190 -6.36 15.24 27.90
N ALA A 191 -6.10 15.99 26.82
CA ALA A 191 -6.69 15.73 25.51
C ALA A 191 -6.27 14.38 24.90
N CYS A 192 -5.07 13.88 25.23
CA CYS A 192 -4.59 12.59 24.76
C CYS A 192 -5.27 11.42 25.49
N SER A 193 -5.43 11.45 26.82
CA SER A 193 -6.16 10.37 27.51
C SER A 193 -7.64 10.36 27.11
N ALA A 194 -8.31 11.51 27.07
CA ALA A 194 -9.74 11.60 26.77
C ALA A 194 -10.12 10.96 25.42
N ARG A 195 -9.24 11.02 24.41
CA ARG A 195 -9.42 10.33 23.11
C ARG A 195 -9.24 8.81 23.20
N LEU A 196 -8.46 8.33 24.17
CA LEU A 196 -8.20 6.91 24.44
C LEU A 196 -9.15 6.31 25.49
N ASP A 197 -9.99 7.12 26.15
CA ASP A 197 -11.04 6.69 27.09
C ASP A 197 -12.42 6.49 26.43
N ALA A 198 -12.55 6.82 25.14
CA ALA A 198 -13.78 6.66 24.36
C ALA A 198 -14.08 5.18 24.02
N GLN A 199 -14.50 4.39 25.01
CA GLN A 199 -15.00 3.03 24.80
C GLN A 199 -16.28 3.00 23.94
N PRO A 200 -16.51 1.91 23.18
CA PRO A 200 -17.70 1.79 22.33
C PRO A 200 -18.97 1.70 23.17
N ARG A 201 -19.87 2.67 22.99
CA ARG A 201 -21.17 2.70 23.69
C ARG A 201 -22.05 1.52 23.25
N GLN A 202 -22.11 0.49 24.08
CA GLN A 202 -23.19 -0.50 24.03
C GLN A 202 -24.53 0.24 24.17
N ARG A 203 -25.36 0.21 23.12
CA ARG A 203 -26.78 0.59 23.23
C ARG A 203 -27.57 -0.66 23.59
N HIS A 204 -28.25 -0.62 24.74
CA HIS A 204 -29.23 -1.65 25.09
C HIS A 204 -30.41 -1.66 24.12
N ALA A 205 -31.07 -2.81 24.01
CA ALA A 205 -32.26 -2.97 23.19
C ALA A 205 -33.47 -2.26 23.83
N GLY A 206 -33.70 -1.02 23.43
CA GLY A 206 -35.03 -0.41 23.42
C GLY A 206 -35.49 -0.29 21.97
N ALA A 207 -36.80 -0.42 21.72
CA ALA A 207 -37.37 -0.33 20.38
C ALA A 207 -37.32 1.13 19.86
N VAL A 208 -36.18 1.52 19.30
CA VAL A 208 -36.06 2.68 18.43
C VAL A 208 -36.34 2.21 17.01
N ASP A 209 -37.33 2.82 16.37
CA ASP A 209 -37.65 2.53 14.98
C ASP A 209 -36.47 2.93 14.08
N TRP A 210 -35.86 1.95 13.41
CA TRP A 210 -34.64 2.15 12.63
C TRP A 210 -34.99 2.72 11.26
N THR A 211 -35.26 4.02 11.22
CA THR A 211 -34.94 4.80 10.02
C THR A 211 -33.42 4.84 9.89
N PRO A 212 -32.81 4.15 8.90
CA PRO A 212 -31.38 4.29 8.67
C PRO A 212 -31.07 5.74 8.26
N ILE A 213 -29.83 6.18 8.50
CA ILE A 213 -29.30 7.35 7.79
C ILE A 213 -28.93 6.89 6.37
N ILE A 214 -29.97 6.59 5.59
CA ILE A 214 -29.98 6.84 4.17
C ILE A 214 -29.71 8.34 4.04
N ARG A 215 -28.55 8.70 3.50
CA ARG A 215 -28.49 9.93 2.73
C ARG A 215 -29.46 9.73 1.58
N GLU A 216 -30.43 10.62 1.44
CA GLU A 216 -31.13 10.80 0.17
C GLU A 216 -30.08 11.22 -0.87
N HIS A 217 -29.44 10.24 -1.50
CA HIS A 217 -29.11 10.39 -2.91
C HIS A 217 -30.45 10.54 -3.61
N CYS A 218 -30.69 11.70 -4.21
CA CYS A 218 -31.92 11.97 -4.96
C CYS A 218 -32.14 10.82 -5.95
N ASP A 219 -33.34 10.23 -5.97
CA ASP A 219 -33.61 8.90 -6.52
C ASP A 219 -33.27 8.75 -8.01
N THR A 220 -32.00 8.41 -8.26
CA THR A 220 -31.44 7.75 -9.45
C THR A 220 -29.97 7.41 -9.16
N GLU A 221 -29.70 6.58 -8.14
CA GLU A 221 -28.40 5.89 -8.06
C GLU A 221 -28.26 5.03 -9.33
N PRO A 222 -27.28 5.30 -10.21
CA PRO A 222 -27.30 4.78 -11.57
C PRO A 222 -26.60 3.42 -11.68
N ASP A 223 -26.99 2.61 -12.69
CA ASP A 223 -26.60 1.20 -12.86
C ASP A 223 -25.08 0.94 -13.04
N GLU A 224 -24.27 1.97 -13.28
CA GLU A 224 -22.81 1.90 -13.30
C GLU A 224 -22.17 2.96 -12.38
N PRO A 225 -21.07 2.63 -11.66
CA PRO A 225 -20.40 3.60 -10.77
C PRO A 225 -19.91 4.88 -11.45
N TRP A 226 -19.78 4.89 -12.79
CA TRP A 226 -19.28 6.02 -13.58
C TRP A 226 -20.36 7.02 -13.99
N GLN A 227 -21.63 6.63 -13.92
CA GLN A 227 -22.73 7.44 -14.41
C GLN A 227 -22.91 8.67 -13.51
N GLY A 228 -23.04 9.85 -14.13
CA GLY A 228 -23.00 11.15 -13.46
C GLY A 228 -21.62 11.82 -13.40
N ILE A 229 -20.52 11.14 -13.73
CA ILE A 229 -19.21 11.79 -13.88
C ILE A 229 -19.18 12.57 -15.20
N ALA A 230 -18.98 13.88 -15.12
CA ALA A 230 -18.91 14.77 -16.28
C ALA A 230 -17.63 14.58 -17.13
N PRO A 231 -17.67 14.92 -18.45
CA PRO A 231 -16.49 15.18 -19.28
C PRO A 231 -15.42 16.01 -18.56
N LEU A 232 -14.15 15.78 -18.85
CA LEU A 232 -13.00 16.37 -18.16
C LEU A 232 -12.88 17.88 -18.43
N PRO A 233 -13.06 18.78 -17.42
CA PRO A 233 -12.81 20.21 -17.61
C PRO A 233 -11.35 20.51 -17.98
N GLY A 234 -11.11 21.49 -18.86
CA GLY A 234 -9.77 21.84 -19.33
C GLY A 234 -8.83 22.41 -18.25
N ASP A 235 -9.38 22.85 -17.11
CA ASP A 235 -8.67 23.35 -15.93
C ASP A 235 -8.45 22.27 -14.83
N SER A 236 -8.90 21.04 -15.07
CA SER A 236 -8.78 19.91 -14.13
C SER A 236 -7.35 19.62 -13.72
N ARG A 237 -7.14 19.39 -12.42
CA ARG A 237 -5.86 18.97 -11.89
C ARG A 237 -5.79 17.45 -11.82
N LEU A 238 -4.93 16.86 -12.63
CA LEU A 238 -4.62 15.44 -12.62
C LEU A 238 -3.37 15.15 -11.78
N SER A 239 -3.45 14.11 -10.97
CA SER A 239 -2.34 13.58 -10.17
C SER A 239 -2.36 12.05 -10.21
N LEU A 240 -1.23 11.41 -9.87
CA LEU A 240 -1.11 9.95 -9.87
C LEU A 240 -0.78 9.45 -8.47
N LEU A 241 -1.62 8.55 -7.97
CA LEU A 241 -1.40 7.77 -6.76
C LEU A 241 -1.00 6.34 -7.15
N TRP A 242 -0.31 5.66 -6.25
CA TRP A 242 0.24 4.33 -6.47
C TRP A 242 -0.24 3.38 -5.40
N ARG A 243 -1.10 2.43 -5.79
CA ARG A 243 -1.69 1.42 -4.92
C ARG A 243 -0.73 0.23 -4.75
N PRO A 244 -0.16 -0.01 -3.56
CA PRO A 244 0.77 -1.11 -3.35
C PRO A 244 0.07 -2.45 -3.54
N THR A 245 0.66 -3.33 -4.33
CA THR A 245 0.10 -4.62 -4.74
C THR A 245 1.03 -5.74 -4.30
N TRP A 246 0.46 -6.69 -3.55
CA TRP A 246 1.11 -7.95 -3.21
C TRP A 246 1.15 -8.86 -4.43
N VAL A 247 2.24 -9.60 -4.60
CA VAL A 247 2.50 -10.51 -5.73
C VAL A 247 2.92 -11.87 -5.18
N ALA A 248 2.35 -12.96 -5.70
CA ALA A 248 2.57 -14.32 -5.22
C ALA A 248 3.99 -14.84 -5.50
N ASP A 249 4.52 -14.61 -6.71
CA ASP A 249 5.82 -15.12 -7.20
C ASP A 249 7.01 -14.90 -6.24
N ASN A 250 6.94 -13.84 -5.43
CA ASN A 250 7.98 -13.43 -4.49
C ASN A 250 7.43 -13.13 -3.08
N GLU A 251 6.15 -13.45 -2.84
CA GLU A 251 5.37 -13.10 -1.66
C GLU A 251 5.71 -11.72 -1.07
N ALA A 252 5.65 -10.70 -1.93
CA ALA A 252 6.05 -9.34 -1.57
C ALA A 252 5.12 -8.29 -2.17
N ILE A 253 5.10 -7.11 -1.54
CA ILE A 253 4.56 -5.90 -2.16
C ILE A 253 5.60 -5.45 -3.20
N ALA A 254 5.46 -5.99 -4.42
CA ALA A 254 6.44 -5.89 -5.50
C ALA A 254 5.92 -5.16 -6.74
N ALA A 255 4.60 -4.95 -6.83
CA ALA A 255 3.95 -4.18 -7.89
C ALA A 255 3.19 -2.96 -7.32
N TYR A 256 3.01 -1.93 -8.13
CA TYR A 256 2.21 -0.75 -7.78
C TYR A 256 1.24 -0.44 -8.91
N CYS A 257 -0.06 -0.51 -8.62
CA CYS A 257 -1.11 -0.12 -9.57
C CYS A 257 -1.25 1.39 -9.57
N ALA A 258 -1.10 2.01 -10.74
CA ALA A 258 -1.37 3.43 -10.91
C ALA A 258 -2.87 3.71 -10.71
N ARG A 259 -3.20 4.80 -10.03
CA ARG A 259 -4.55 5.34 -9.89
C ARG A 259 -4.50 6.83 -10.17
N VAL A 260 -5.20 7.29 -11.21
CA VAL A 260 -5.41 8.72 -11.43
C VAL A 260 -6.25 9.30 -10.28
N ALA A 261 -5.93 10.51 -9.86
CA ALA A 261 -6.76 11.33 -8.99
C ALA A 261 -7.00 12.67 -9.70
N ARG A 262 -8.27 12.90 -10.06
CA ARG A 262 -8.80 14.03 -10.84
C ARG A 262 -9.52 15.00 -9.90
N LEU A 263 -9.18 16.28 -9.99
CA LEU A 263 -9.83 17.36 -9.24
C LEU A 263 -10.28 18.45 -10.21
N ASP A 264 -11.59 18.55 -10.43
CA ASP A 264 -12.18 19.45 -11.42
C ASP A 264 -12.14 20.90 -10.95
N ARG A 265 -12.51 21.20 -9.69
CA ARG A 265 -12.45 22.56 -9.13
C ARG A 265 -11.72 22.62 -7.78
N PRO A 266 -11.08 23.76 -7.44
CA PRO A 266 -10.50 23.96 -6.11
C PRO A 266 -11.57 23.88 -5.01
N GLY A 267 -11.48 22.86 -4.15
CA GLY A 267 -12.40 22.62 -3.04
C GLY A 267 -13.26 21.37 -3.20
N ASP A 268 -13.35 20.80 -4.39
CA ASP A 268 -14.03 19.52 -4.62
C ASP A 268 -13.31 18.35 -3.92
N SER A 269 -14.02 17.23 -3.72
CA SER A 269 -13.37 15.97 -3.37
C SER A 269 -12.77 15.34 -4.64
N PRO A 270 -11.51 14.86 -4.62
CA PRO A 270 -10.89 14.26 -5.79
C PRO A 270 -11.58 12.94 -6.19
N LEU A 271 -11.81 12.78 -7.48
CA LEU A 271 -12.28 11.55 -8.10
C LEU A 271 -11.08 10.62 -8.35
N GLU A 272 -11.12 9.38 -7.87
CA GLU A 272 -9.94 8.50 -7.86
C GLU A 272 -10.13 7.13 -8.54
N GLY A 273 -9.14 6.71 -9.34
CA GLY A 273 -9.15 5.43 -10.05
C GLY A 273 -10.16 5.45 -11.19
N SER A 274 -10.92 4.37 -11.37
CA SER A 274 -11.99 4.28 -12.36
C SER A 274 -13.10 5.33 -12.14
N MET A 275 -13.33 5.77 -10.89
CA MET A 275 -14.24 6.89 -10.56
C MET A 275 -13.78 8.26 -11.08
N ALA A 276 -12.61 8.39 -11.72
CA ALA A 276 -12.18 9.62 -12.40
C ALA A 276 -12.66 9.70 -13.86
N TYR A 277 -13.05 8.57 -14.45
CA TYR A 277 -13.37 8.46 -15.87
C TYR A 277 -14.86 8.72 -16.12
N PRO A 278 -15.23 9.60 -17.06
CA PRO A 278 -16.64 9.86 -17.38
C PRO A 278 -17.33 8.64 -18.00
N ALA A 279 -18.66 8.62 -17.89
CA ALA A 279 -19.49 7.74 -18.70
C ALA A 279 -19.60 8.29 -20.14
N HIS A 280 -19.39 7.42 -21.13
CA HIS A 280 -19.64 7.68 -22.56
C HIS A 280 -18.91 8.91 -23.17
N ASP A 281 -17.71 9.24 -22.67
CA ASP A 281 -16.81 10.24 -23.26
C ASP A 281 -15.39 9.67 -23.40
N ASP A 282 -15.12 9.13 -24.59
CA ASP A 282 -13.84 8.52 -24.95
C ASP A 282 -12.73 9.55 -25.13
N CYS A 283 -13.04 10.81 -25.47
CA CYS A 283 -12.04 11.88 -25.56
C CYS A 283 -11.43 12.18 -24.19
N SER A 284 -12.26 12.27 -23.15
CA SER A 284 -11.79 12.42 -21.76
C SER A 284 -11.14 11.15 -21.23
N ALA A 285 -11.66 9.96 -21.54
CA ALA A 285 -11.03 8.69 -21.13
C ALA A 285 -9.61 8.56 -21.70
N LEU A 286 -9.44 8.87 -22.98
CA LEU A 286 -8.17 8.91 -23.69
C LEU A 286 -7.22 9.99 -23.15
N ALA A 287 -7.71 11.15 -22.74
CA ALA A 287 -6.90 12.18 -22.08
C ALA A 287 -6.37 11.70 -20.71
N LEU A 288 -7.22 11.02 -19.93
CA LEU A 288 -6.83 10.41 -18.65
C LEU A 288 -5.83 9.27 -18.86
N ASP A 289 -6.04 8.39 -19.84
CA ASP A 289 -5.15 7.27 -20.15
C ASP A 289 -3.77 7.74 -20.63
N ARG A 290 -3.70 8.79 -21.46
CA ARG A 290 -2.43 9.45 -21.81
C ARG A 290 -1.71 9.98 -20.57
N PHE A 291 -2.43 10.65 -19.66
CA PHE A 291 -1.87 11.16 -18.42
C PHE A 291 -1.33 10.02 -17.53
N VAL A 292 -2.09 8.93 -17.38
CA VAL A 292 -1.71 7.75 -16.61
C VAL A 292 -0.48 7.08 -17.21
N ALA A 293 -0.46 6.77 -18.51
CA ALA A 293 0.68 6.17 -19.19
C ALA A 293 1.94 7.05 -19.11
N ALA A 294 1.83 8.34 -19.46
CA ALA A 294 2.95 9.27 -19.42
C ALA A 294 3.51 9.48 -18.02
N SER A 295 2.66 9.49 -16.98
CA SER A 295 3.10 9.66 -15.60
C SER A 295 3.65 8.36 -15.00
N ALA A 296 3.07 7.21 -15.31
CA ALA A 296 3.58 5.90 -14.93
C ALA A 296 4.97 5.64 -15.50
N MET A 297 5.18 5.87 -16.80
CA MET A 297 6.49 5.66 -17.45
C MET A 297 7.54 6.72 -17.03
N ARG A 298 7.11 7.91 -16.60
CA ARG A 298 7.99 8.93 -16.01
C ARG A 298 8.49 8.52 -14.62
N ASP A 299 7.62 8.01 -13.76
CA ASP A 299 8.01 7.55 -12.41
C ASP A 299 8.74 6.21 -12.44
N LEU A 300 8.41 5.31 -13.38
CA LEU A 300 9.17 4.07 -13.61
C LEU A 300 10.65 4.36 -13.91
N ARG A 301 10.93 5.31 -14.81
CA ARG A 301 12.31 5.75 -15.14
C ARG A 301 13.04 6.34 -13.94
N ARG A 302 12.35 7.11 -13.10
CA ARG A 302 12.91 7.68 -11.86
C ARG A 302 13.28 6.62 -10.82
N GLY A 303 12.70 5.41 -10.90
CA GLY A 303 13.02 4.29 -10.01
C GLY A 303 14.36 3.58 -10.30
N GLY A 304 14.97 3.83 -11.46
CA GLY A 304 16.14 3.07 -11.93
C GLY A 304 15.87 1.56 -12.07
N ASP A 305 16.91 0.77 -12.30
CA ASP A 305 16.76 -0.64 -12.70
C ASP A 305 16.21 -1.53 -11.58
N ARG A 306 16.54 -1.22 -10.32
CA ARG A 306 16.14 -2.01 -9.12
C ARG A 306 14.75 -1.67 -8.56
N GLY A 307 13.96 -0.89 -9.28
CA GLY A 307 12.61 -0.54 -8.85
C GLY A 307 11.62 -1.71 -8.93
N CYS A 308 10.45 -1.51 -8.32
CA CYS A 308 9.29 -2.39 -8.40
C CYS A 308 8.66 -2.42 -9.81
N ALA A 309 7.69 -3.33 -10.01
CA ALA A 309 6.82 -3.35 -11.17
C ALA A 309 5.70 -2.28 -11.07
N VAL A 310 5.21 -1.82 -12.21
CA VAL A 310 4.06 -0.91 -12.32
C VAL A 310 2.94 -1.57 -13.12
N ILE A 311 1.71 -1.47 -12.62
CA ILE A 311 0.49 -1.86 -13.34
C ILE A 311 -0.18 -0.57 -13.80
N VAL A 312 -0.44 -0.47 -15.10
CA VAL A 312 -0.94 0.73 -15.78
C VAL A 312 -2.35 0.43 -16.32
N PRO A 313 -3.42 0.88 -15.64
CA PRO A 313 -4.77 0.76 -16.17
C PRO A 313 -4.97 1.74 -17.33
N LEU A 314 -5.57 1.23 -18.40
CA LEU A 314 -5.94 1.95 -19.62
C LEU A 314 -7.34 1.46 -20.03
N THR A 315 -8.20 2.33 -20.55
CA THR A 315 -9.56 1.95 -20.91
C THR A 315 -9.63 1.21 -22.26
N TRP A 316 -10.64 0.34 -22.39
CA TRP A 316 -10.91 -0.42 -23.61
C TRP A 316 -10.98 0.46 -24.86
N SER A 317 -11.72 1.58 -24.83
CA SER A 317 -11.91 2.44 -26.01
C SER A 317 -10.61 3.08 -26.49
N SER A 318 -9.74 3.53 -25.58
CA SER A 318 -8.40 4.05 -25.90
C SER A 318 -7.45 2.99 -26.51
N LEU A 319 -7.66 1.71 -26.21
CA LEU A 319 -6.82 0.58 -26.67
C LEU A 319 -7.36 -0.13 -27.92
N HIS A 320 -8.67 -0.15 -28.09
CA HIS A 320 -9.37 -0.80 -29.20
C HIS A 320 -9.47 0.12 -30.43
N GLY A 321 -9.67 1.44 -30.22
CA GLY A 321 -9.78 2.42 -31.31
C GLY A 321 -8.44 2.88 -31.91
N ASP A 322 -8.54 3.70 -32.96
CA ASP A 322 -7.39 4.24 -33.72
C ASP A 322 -6.37 4.98 -32.85
N HIS A 323 -6.83 5.54 -31.72
CA HIS A 323 -6.04 6.27 -30.74
C HIS A 323 -4.95 5.44 -30.03
N ARG A 324 -4.93 4.11 -30.17
CA ARG A 324 -3.89 3.24 -29.58
C ARG A 324 -2.47 3.72 -29.88
N ALA A 325 -2.21 4.27 -31.08
CA ALA A 325 -0.90 4.79 -31.45
C ALA A 325 -0.43 5.96 -30.55
N GLU A 326 -1.36 6.78 -30.06
CA GLU A 326 -1.08 7.93 -29.20
C GLU A 326 -0.71 7.52 -27.76
N LEU A 327 -1.09 6.30 -27.35
CA LEU A 327 -0.67 5.69 -26.08
C LEU A 327 0.73 5.04 -26.14
N VAL A 328 1.29 4.76 -27.33
CA VAL A 328 2.58 4.05 -27.47
C VAL A 328 3.77 4.91 -27.03
N ALA A 329 3.75 6.22 -27.32
CA ALA A 329 4.91 7.09 -27.13
C ALA A 329 5.47 7.11 -25.67
N PRO A 330 4.64 7.20 -24.61
CA PRO A 330 5.08 7.01 -23.23
C PRO A 330 5.90 5.74 -22.95
N PHE A 331 5.60 4.62 -23.62
CA PHE A 331 6.29 3.35 -23.44
C PHE A 331 7.56 3.27 -24.29
N ALA A 332 7.58 3.84 -25.49
CA ALA A 332 8.78 3.91 -26.34
C ALA A 332 9.97 4.56 -25.60
N ASP A 333 9.67 5.54 -24.75
CA ASP A 333 10.57 6.26 -23.82
C ASP A 333 11.27 5.38 -22.76
N VAL A 334 10.89 4.09 -22.63
CA VAL A 334 11.41 3.12 -21.65
C VAL A 334 12.06 1.93 -22.36
N ALA A 335 13.28 1.57 -21.94
CA ALA A 335 14.03 0.46 -22.54
C ALA A 335 13.25 -0.87 -22.52
N ALA A 336 13.26 -1.60 -23.63
CA ALA A 336 12.38 -2.75 -23.85
C ALA A 336 12.49 -3.83 -22.76
N HIS A 337 13.69 -4.14 -22.27
CA HIS A 337 13.87 -5.13 -21.19
C HIS A 337 13.27 -4.68 -19.85
N ILE A 338 13.22 -3.37 -19.57
CA ILE A 338 12.53 -2.83 -18.38
C ILE A 338 11.02 -2.96 -18.57
N ARG A 339 10.49 -2.71 -19.77
CA ARG A 339 9.07 -2.91 -20.06
C ARG A 339 8.65 -4.37 -19.88
N GLN A 340 9.41 -5.28 -20.47
CA GLN A 340 9.14 -6.73 -20.45
C GLN A 340 9.33 -7.38 -19.06
N SER A 341 10.02 -6.72 -18.12
CA SER A 341 10.20 -7.24 -16.75
C SER A 341 9.35 -6.53 -15.70
N ARG A 342 8.96 -5.27 -15.92
CA ARG A 342 8.40 -4.40 -14.87
C ARG A 342 7.18 -3.58 -15.27
N VAL A 343 6.75 -3.61 -16.53
CA VAL A 343 5.49 -2.98 -16.95
C VAL A 343 4.44 -4.04 -17.17
N ARG A 344 3.29 -3.86 -16.53
CA ARG A 344 2.05 -4.62 -16.71
C ARG A 344 0.98 -3.62 -17.18
N VAL A 345 0.19 -3.98 -18.20
CA VAL A 345 -0.92 -3.13 -18.68
C VAL A 345 -2.24 -3.79 -18.33
N GLU A 346 -3.12 -3.02 -17.71
CA GLU A 346 -4.47 -3.44 -17.34
C GLU A 346 -5.50 -2.81 -18.28
N ILE A 347 -6.35 -3.64 -18.86
CA ILE A 347 -7.46 -3.25 -19.72
C ILE A 347 -8.70 -3.08 -18.84
N CYS A 348 -9.15 -1.84 -18.68
CA CYS A 348 -10.29 -1.45 -17.86
C CYS A 348 -11.55 -1.17 -18.71
N ARG A 349 -12.73 -1.32 -18.11
CA ARG A 349 -14.03 -1.00 -18.73
C ARG A 349 -14.28 -1.74 -20.05
N ILE A 350 -13.94 -3.03 -20.09
CA ILE A 350 -14.25 -3.92 -21.21
C ILE A 350 -15.79 -4.03 -21.32
N PRO A 351 -16.41 -3.79 -22.49
CA PRO A 351 -17.85 -3.95 -22.70
C PRO A 351 -18.32 -5.40 -22.45
N ASP A 352 -19.56 -5.58 -21.98
CA ASP A 352 -20.11 -6.93 -21.73
C ASP A 352 -20.47 -7.67 -23.05
N ASP A 353 -20.52 -6.95 -24.18
CA ASP A 353 -20.72 -7.45 -25.53
C ASP A 353 -19.42 -7.60 -26.34
N ALA A 354 -18.25 -7.27 -25.76
CA ALA A 354 -16.96 -7.49 -26.41
C ALA A 354 -16.67 -8.99 -26.59
N ASP A 355 -16.20 -9.38 -27.77
CA ASP A 355 -15.89 -10.78 -28.09
C ASP A 355 -14.42 -11.14 -27.75
N PRO A 356 -14.13 -12.40 -27.37
CA PRO A 356 -12.76 -12.86 -27.09
C PRO A 356 -11.76 -12.70 -28.24
N GLU A 357 -12.17 -12.81 -29.51
CA GLU A 357 -11.25 -12.65 -30.66
C GLU A 357 -10.73 -11.20 -30.74
N THR A 358 -11.61 -10.23 -30.50
CA THR A 358 -11.29 -8.81 -30.41
C THR A 358 -10.50 -8.47 -29.15
N ILE A 359 -10.81 -9.09 -28.00
CA ILE A 359 -10.00 -8.92 -26.77
C ILE A 359 -8.58 -9.46 -26.99
N ASN A 360 -8.44 -10.65 -27.58
CA ASN A 360 -7.15 -11.26 -27.87
C ASN A 360 -6.34 -10.44 -28.89
N ARG A 361 -6.98 -9.80 -29.89
CA ARG A 361 -6.31 -8.81 -30.76
C ARG A 361 -5.69 -7.65 -29.97
N VAL A 362 -6.36 -7.15 -28.93
CA VAL A 362 -5.83 -6.07 -28.08
C VAL A 362 -4.70 -6.57 -27.17
N ILE A 363 -4.84 -7.77 -26.57
CA ILE A 363 -3.78 -8.42 -25.78
C ILE A 363 -2.49 -8.59 -26.60
N GLN A 364 -2.60 -9.14 -27.81
CA GLN A 364 -1.45 -9.36 -28.69
C GLN A 364 -0.77 -8.04 -29.11
N ALA A 365 -1.53 -6.96 -29.30
CA ALA A 365 -0.98 -5.63 -29.57
C ALA A 365 -0.21 -5.03 -28.36
N LEU A 366 -0.56 -5.43 -27.13
CA LEU A 366 0.08 -4.94 -25.90
C LEU A 366 1.38 -5.66 -25.54
N HIS A 367 1.58 -6.93 -25.95
CA HIS A 367 2.81 -7.68 -25.62
C HIS A 367 4.11 -7.02 -26.10
N GLY A 368 4.09 -6.12 -27.10
CA GLY A 368 5.27 -5.32 -27.48
C GLY A 368 5.62 -4.17 -26.51
N LEU A 369 4.66 -3.76 -25.68
CA LEU A 369 4.70 -2.60 -24.79
C LEU A 369 4.91 -2.97 -23.31
N CYS A 370 4.51 -4.18 -22.89
CA CYS A 370 4.55 -4.64 -21.50
C CYS A 370 4.82 -6.15 -21.39
N GLY A 371 5.36 -6.59 -20.24
CA GLY A 371 5.62 -7.99 -19.92
C GLY A 371 4.43 -8.80 -19.40
N GLY A 372 3.23 -8.22 -19.39
CA GLY A 372 2.01 -8.90 -18.97
C GLY A 372 0.78 -8.03 -19.18
N VAL A 373 -0.33 -8.65 -19.60
CA VAL A 373 -1.63 -8.02 -19.83
C VAL A 373 -2.63 -8.52 -18.79
N LEU A 374 -3.55 -7.64 -18.37
CA LEU A 374 -4.45 -7.84 -17.25
C LEU A 374 -5.87 -7.40 -17.67
N LEU A 375 -6.90 -8.20 -17.42
CA LEU A 375 -8.28 -7.93 -17.83
C LEU A 375 -9.18 -7.65 -16.61
N ARG A 376 -9.65 -6.41 -16.48
CA ARG A 376 -10.62 -6.03 -15.45
C ARG A 376 -12.03 -6.31 -15.96
N LEU A 377 -12.58 -7.43 -15.51
CA LEU A 377 -13.93 -7.89 -15.82
C LEU A 377 -14.92 -7.45 -14.73
N ARG A 378 -16.19 -7.31 -15.10
CA ARG A 378 -17.29 -7.11 -14.14
C ARG A 378 -17.79 -8.46 -13.62
N LEU A 379 -18.29 -8.50 -12.38
CA LEU A 379 -18.86 -9.72 -11.80
C LEU A 379 -20.09 -10.23 -12.58
N SER A 380 -20.86 -9.32 -13.17
CA SER A 380 -21.97 -9.62 -14.09
C SER A 380 -21.56 -9.88 -15.55
N SER A 381 -20.27 -9.84 -15.90
CA SER A 381 -19.83 -9.92 -17.30
C SER A 381 -19.91 -11.36 -17.86
N PRO A 382 -20.47 -11.58 -19.06
CA PRO A 382 -20.54 -12.92 -19.66
C PRO A 382 -19.16 -13.49 -20.02
N LEU A 383 -18.14 -12.63 -20.15
CA LEU A 383 -16.74 -13.02 -20.36
C LEU A 383 -16.19 -13.92 -19.25
N LEU A 384 -16.72 -13.83 -18.01
CA LEU A 384 -16.33 -14.73 -16.92
C LEU A 384 -16.69 -16.21 -17.16
N ALA A 385 -17.65 -16.49 -18.04
CA ALA A 385 -18.01 -17.85 -18.45
C ALA A 385 -17.25 -18.32 -19.71
N ARG A 386 -16.28 -17.52 -20.18
CA ARG A 386 -15.49 -17.70 -21.41
C ARG A 386 -14.00 -17.38 -21.18
N VAL A 387 -13.52 -17.49 -19.94
CA VAL A 387 -12.13 -17.17 -19.56
C VAL A 387 -11.12 -18.10 -20.23
N ASP A 388 -11.55 -19.30 -20.59
CA ASP A 388 -10.84 -20.27 -21.44
C ASP A 388 -10.59 -19.78 -22.87
N GLU A 389 -11.25 -18.70 -23.32
CA GLU A 389 -11.03 -18.05 -24.61
C GLU A 389 -10.11 -16.80 -24.52
N LEU A 390 -9.67 -16.40 -23.32
CA LEU A 390 -8.95 -15.14 -23.06
C LEU A 390 -7.44 -15.35 -22.83
N GLU A 391 -6.79 -15.98 -23.81
CA GLU A 391 -5.38 -16.36 -23.74
C GLU A 391 -4.41 -15.18 -23.54
N GLY A 392 -3.36 -15.39 -22.73
CA GLY A 392 -2.22 -14.46 -22.62
C GLY A 392 -2.39 -13.32 -21.60
N ALA A 393 -3.46 -13.31 -20.80
CA ALA A 393 -3.69 -12.29 -19.78
C ALA A 393 -4.05 -12.88 -18.39
N GLU A 394 -3.84 -12.08 -17.33
CA GLU A 394 -4.36 -12.35 -15.98
C GLU A 394 -5.74 -11.68 -15.82
N ILE A 395 -6.71 -12.31 -15.13
CA ILE A 395 -8.12 -11.85 -15.07
C ILE A 395 -8.54 -11.41 -13.65
N GLY A 396 -9.60 -10.59 -13.54
CA GLY A 396 -10.37 -10.49 -12.30
C GLY A 396 -11.25 -9.23 -12.12
N LEU A 397 -11.69 -9.01 -10.87
CA LEU A 397 -12.62 -7.96 -10.43
C LEU A 397 -11.95 -6.90 -9.52
N ASP A 398 -12.12 -5.60 -9.81
CA ASP A 398 -11.84 -4.52 -8.84
C ASP A 398 -13.07 -4.31 -7.93
N LEU A 399 -12.91 -4.55 -6.62
CA LEU A 399 -14.01 -4.54 -5.64
C LEU A 399 -14.58 -3.14 -5.34
N SER A 400 -14.03 -2.07 -5.94
CA SER A 400 -14.65 -0.75 -5.90
C SER A 400 -15.68 -0.52 -7.02
N GLU A 401 -15.75 -1.42 -8.01
CA GLU A 401 -16.58 -1.28 -9.21
C GLU A 401 -17.92 -2.03 -9.11
N LEU A 402 -18.13 -2.79 -8.03
CA LEU A 402 -19.34 -3.57 -7.79
C LEU A 402 -20.59 -2.68 -7.75
N ARG A 403 -21.53 -2.98 -8.66
CA ARG A 403 -22.88 -2.40 -8.75
C ARG A 403 -23.65 -2.61 -7.45
N ALA A 404 -24.69 -1.80 -7.22
CA ALA A 404 -25.49 -1.87 -5.99
C ALA A 404 -26.05 -3.28 -5.70
N ASN A 405 -26.44 -4.02 -6.76
CA ASN A 405 -26.93 -5.40 -6.70
C ASN A 405 -25.82 -6.49 -6.63
N GLU A 406 -24.57 -6.15 -6.96
CA GLU A 406 -23.39 -7.04 -6.84
C GLU A 406 -22.76 -6.96 -5.44
N ARG A 407 -23.04 -5.91 -4.66
CA ARG A 407 -22.53 -5.75 -3.29
C ARG A 407 -23.12 -6.81 -2.36
N MET A 408 -22.25 -7.54 -1.68
CA MET A 408 -22.63 -8.68 -0.84
C MET A 408 -21.80 -8.78 0.46
N ALA A 409 -22.22 -9.65 1.38
CA ALA A 409 -21.48 -9.95 2.60
C ALA A 409 -20.18 -10.73 2.30
N ASP A 410 -19.18 -10.60 3.17
CA ASP A 410 -17.82 -11.12 2.93
C ASP A 410 -17.81 -12.63 2.63
N ASP A 411 -18.59 -13.44 3.33
CA ASP A 411 -18.60 -14.89 3.13
C ASP A 411 -19.15 -15.30 1.75
N ARG A 412 -20.10 -14.53 1.20
CA ARG A 412 -20.59 -14.72 -0.17
C ARG A 412 -19.59 -14.20 -1.19
N LEU A 413 -18.93 -13.06 -0.90
CA LEU A 413 -17.88 -12.51 -1.77
C LEU A 413 -16.69 -13.47 -1.87
N LEU A 414 -16.30 -14.11 -0.77
CA LEU A 414 -15.22 -15.08 -0.76
C LEU A 414 -15.56 -16.31 -1.61
N GLY A 415 -16.72 -16.93 -1.42
CA GLY A 415 -17.13 -18.05 -2.29
C GLY A 415 -17.25 -17.70 -3.79
N VAL A 416 -17.50 -16.43 -4.12
CA VAL A 416 -17.45 -15.91 -5.50
C VAL A 416 -16.01 -15.76 -6.02
N LEU A 417 -15.08 -15.30 -5.16
CA LEU A 417 -13.67 -15.16 -5.50
C LEU A 417 -12.97 -16.52 -5.59
N ASP A 418 -13.27 -17.45 -4.69
CA ASP A 418 -12.73 -18.81 -4.74
C ASP A 418 -13.13 -19.51 -6.06
N MET A 419 -14.40 -19.38 -6.47
CA MET A 419 -14.89 -19.90 -7.75
C MET A 419 -14.26 -19.21 -8.97
N LEU A 420 -13.96 -17.90 -8.89
CA LEU A 420 -13.25 -17.17 -9.93
C LEU A 420 -11.80 -17.68 -10.09
N GLN A 421 -11.13 -17.96 -8.96
CA GLN A 421 -9.79 -18.56 -8.95
C GLN A 421 -9.83 -19.98 -9.53
N ASP A 422 -10.81 -20.82 -9.15
CA ASP A 422 -10.98 -22.16 -9.72
C ASP A 422 -11.14 -22.13 -11.25
N CYS A 423 -11.91 -21.17 -11.79
CA CYS A 423 -12.05 -20.99 -13.23
C CYS A 423 -10.76 -20.48 -13.90
N ALA A 424 -10.00 -19.60 -13.24
CA ALA A 424 -8.70 -19.12 -13.74
C ALA A 424 -7.66 -20.26 -13.79
N ASP A 425 -7.50 -21.02 -12.70
CA ASP A 425 -6.59 -22.19 -12.64
C ASP A 425 -6.97 -23.26 -13.68
N GLN A 426 -8.27 -23.50 -13.92
CA GLN A 426 -8.75 -24.42 -14.97
C GLN A 426 -8.41 -23.94 -16.39
N ALA A 427 -8.44 -22.63 -16.65
CA ALA A 427 -8.00 -22.02 -17.90
C ALA A 427 -6.46 -21.83 -17.99
N GLY A 428 -5.72 -22.12 -16.92
CA GLY A 428 -4.27 -21.85 -16.84
C GLY A 428 -3.90 -20.38 -16.74
N LEU A 429 -4.85 -19.51 -16.38
CA LEU A 429 -4.68 -18.05 -16.28
C LEU A 429 -4.39 -17.62 -14.84
N GLY A 430 -3.68 -16.49 -14.71
CA GLY A 430 -3.52 -15.81 -13.42
C GLY A 430 -4.77 -15.05 -13.01
N CYS A 431 -5.03 -14.95 -11.70
CA CYS A 431 -6.12 -14.13 -11.17
C CYS A 431 -5.64 -13.12 -10.12
N TYR A 432 -6.25 -11.93 -10.05
CA TYR A 432 -5.99 -10.94 -8.99
C TYR A 432 -7.28 -10.29 -8.43
N VAL A 433 -7.14 -9.50 -7.36
CA VAL A 433 -8.22 -8.64 -6.82
C VAL A 433 -7.71 -7.24 -6.44
N TRP A 434 -8.37 -6.18 -6.92
CA TRP A 434 -8.05 -4.77 -6.61
C TRP A 434 -9.03 -4.20 -5.60
N SER A 435 -8.63 -3.12 -4.93
CA SER A 435 -9.46 -2.35 -3.98
C SER A 435 -10.03 -3.13 -2.79
N ALA A 436 -9.46 -4.29 -2.44
CA ALA A 436 -9.86 -5.06 -1.26
C ALA A 436 -9.73 -4.23 0.03
N ARG A 437 -10.88 -3.86 0.62
CA ARG A 437 -10.96 -2.92 1.76
C ARG A 437 -10.82 -3.57 3.13
N ARG A 438 -11.10 -4.88 3.24
CA ARG A 438 -11.18 -5.62 4.51
C ARG A 438 -10.02 -6.61 4.62
N ARG A 439 -9.39 -6.69 5.80
CA ARG A 439 -8.26 -7.62 6.06
C ARG A 439 -8.62 -9.08 5.83
N LYS A 440 -9.82 -9.52 6.23
CA LYS A 440 -10.35 -10.87 5.95
C LYS A 440 -10.28 -11.21 4.46
N VAL A 441 -10.81 -10.33 3.61
CA VAL A 441 -10.81 -10.53 2.15
C VAL A 441 -9.39 -10.60 1.60
N VAL A 442 -8.49 -9.72 2.02
CA VAL A 442 -7.07 -9.78 1.61
C VAL A 442 -6.43 -11.11 2.03
N GLY A 443 -6.65 -11.56 3.27
CA GLY A 443 -6.04 -12.80 3.77
C GLY A 443 -6.56 -14.07 3.10
N SER A 444 -7.88 -14.15 2.86
CA SER A 444 -8.47 -15.23 2.08
C SER A 444 -7.93 -15.24 0.64
N VAL A 445 -7.90 -14.10 -0.05
CA VAL A 445 -7.37 -13.99 -1.43
C VAL A 445 -5.88 -14.39 -1.51
N VAL A 446 -5.03 -13.92 -0.59
CA VAL A 446 -3.60 -14.33 -0.50
C VAL A 446 -3.44 -15.83 -0.24
N SER A 447 -4.37 -16.44 0.48
CA SER A 447 -4.35 -17.87 0.82
C SER A 447 -4.92 -18.76 -0.30
N GLY A 448 -5.93 -18.27 -1.02
CA GLY A 448 -6.67 -19.00 -2.05
C GLY A 448 -5.91 -19.23 -3.36
N GLY A 449 -4.76 -18.57 -3.56
CA GLY A 449 -3.87 -18.83 -4.70
C GLY A 449 -3.73 -17.68 -5.70
N PHE A 450 -4.53 -16.62 -5.57
CA PHE A 450 -4.48 -15.42 -6.40
C PHE A 450 -3.05 -14.89 -6.57
N HIS A 451 -2.67 -14.56 -7.81
CA HIS A 451 -1.35 -14.05 -8.17
C HIS A 451 -1.07 -12.68 -7.59
N MET A 452 -2.08 -11.80 -7.52
CA MET A 452 -1.93 -10.45 -6.98
C MET A 452 -3.14 -10.00 -6.15
N VAL A 453 -2.90 -9.13 -5.18
CA VAL A 453 -3.99 -8.43 -4.47
C VAL A 453 -3.58 -7.04 -4.04
N ASN A 454 -4.52 -6.09 -4.07
CA ASN A 454 -4.31 -4.76 -3.54
C ASN A 454 -5.57 -4.12 -2.94
N GLY A 455 -5.39 -3.02 -2.23
CA GLY A 455 -6.45 -2.19 -1.68
C GLY A 455 -6.21 -1.75 -0.24
N PRO A 456 -7.10 -0.91 0.32
CA PRO A 456 -6.93 -0.31 1.65
C PRO A 456 -6.80 -1.32 2.81
N GLY A 457 -7.27 -2.57 2.63
CA GLY A 457 -7.09 -3.65 3.60
C GLY A 457 -5.66 -4.19 3.68
N LEU A 458 -4.91 -4.09 2.57
CA LEU A 458 -3.49 -4.43 2.48
C LEU A 458 -2.63 -3.23 2.91
N MET A 459 -2.72 -2.12 2.17
CA MET A 459 -1.93 -0.91 2.39
C MET A 459 -2.65 0.32 1.82
N LYS A 460 -2.37 1.51 2.37
CA LYS A 460 -2.82 2.78 1.79
C LYS A 460 -2.03 3.10 0.51
N ASP A 461 -2.67 3.83 -0.40
CA ASP A 461 -2.03 4.34 -1.61
C ASP A 461 -0.91 5.34 -1.26
N VAL A 462 0.15 5.37 -2.07
CA VAL A 462 1.36 6.16 -1.87
C VAL A 462 1.62 7.09 -3.06
N VAL A 463 2.39 8.16 -2.84
CA VAL A 463 2.62 9.21 -3.85
C VAL A 463 3.60 8.78 -4.96
N ARG A 464 4.39 7.71 -4.75
CA ARG A 464 5.32 7.13 -5.73
C ARG A 464 5.44 5.62 -5.50
N PRO A 465 5.82 4.81 -6.53
CA PRO A 465 6.17 3.42 -6.31
C PRO A 465 7.36 3.33 -5.35
N ALA A 466 7.24 2.50 -4.30
CA ALA A 466 8.33 2.27 -3.36
C ALA A 466 9.10 0.97 -3.70
N MET A 467 10.20 0.72 -3.00
CA MET A 467 10.97 -0.53 -3.17
C MET A 467 10.11 -1.76 -2.85
N VAL A 468 10.52 -2.92 -3.35
CA VAL A 468 9.89 -4.21 -3.03
C VAL A 468 9.96 -4.46 -1.52
N MET A 469 8.82 -4.79 -0.89
CA MET A 469 8.73 -5.06 0.55
C MET A 469 8.27 -6.50 0.81
N PRO A 470 9.10 -7.37 1.43
CA PRO A 470 8.71 -8.74 1.77
C PRO A 470 7.44 -8.78 2.63
N ALA A 471 6.46 -9.55 2.19
CA ALA A 471 5.15 -9.71 2.81
C ALA A 471 4.71 -11.18 2.67
N PRO A 472 5.44 -12.12 3.30
CA PRO A 472 5.23 -13.56 3.12
C PRO A 472 3.81 -13.98 3.54
N ARG A 473 3.29 -15.02 2.90
CA ARG A 473 1.87 -15.44 2.95
C ARG A 473 1.36 -15.64 4.39
N GLU A 474 2.20 -16.14 5.28
CA GLU A 474 1.85 -16.41 6.68
C GLU A 474 1.52 -15.14 7.50
N ARG A 475 1.85 -13.93 7.00
CA ARG A 475 1.44 -12.66 7.63
C ARG A 475 -0.04 -12.33 7.44
N PHE A 476 -0.74 -13.08 6.61
CA PHE A 476 -2.14 -12.84 6.26
C PHE A 476 -3.10 -13.94 6.78
N THR A 477 -2.55 -15.00 7.38
CA THR A 477 -3.28 -16.19 7.86
C THR A 477 -3.48 -16.17 9.38
N GLY A 478 -3.88 -15.02 9.96
CA GLY A 478 -4.05 -14.81 11.40
C GLY A 478 -4.86 -13.56 11.76
#